data_AF-A0A4Q3SHA5-F1
#
_entry.id   AF-A0A4Q3SHA5-F1
#
_cell.length_a   1.000
_cell.length_b   1.000
_cell.length_c   1.000
_cell.angle_alpha   90.00
_cell.angle_beta   90.00
_cell.angle_gamma   90.00
#
_symmetry.space_group_name_H-M   'P 1'
#
loop_
_entity.id
_entity.type
_entity.pdbx_description
1 polymer ?
#
loop_
_entity_poly.entity_id
_entity_poly.type
_entity_poly.pdbx_seq_one_letter_code
_entity_poly.pdbx_strand_id
1 'polypeptide(L)'
;MTDLSALAGATIVFDLDGTLVDSAPDLIGTLNVILQEEGIAPLPLDEARPFIGHGARRLMERGFAAQGHPVPTERMPALFDRFLAHYNQHSADETRPFPGAVACLTELKAAGSRLAICTNKLTHLSLPILQK
;
A
#
# COMPACT_ATOMS: atom_id res chain seq x y z
N MET A 1 -11.10 2.35 29.46
CA MET A 1 -9.76 1.96 28.96
C MET A 1 -9.77 0.45 28.80
N THR A 2 -9.34 -0.04 27.64
CA THR A 2 -9.20 -1.48 27.38
C THR A 2 -8.03 -2.02 28.20
N ASP A 3 -8.22 -3.12 28.91
CA ASP A 3 -7.13 -3.81 29.60
C ASP A 3 -6.25 -4.53 28.55
N LEU A 4 -5.05 -4.02 28.32
CA LEU A 4 -4.08 -4.57 27.37
C LEU A 4 -3.02 -5.45 28.06
N SER A 5 -3.13 -5.70 29.37
CA SER A 5 -2.13 -6.46 30.13
C SER A 5 -1.92 -7.89 29.60
N ALA A 6 -2.98 -8.49 29.05
CA ALA A 6 -2.92 -9.80 28.39
C ALA A 6 -2.00 -9.83 27.15
N LEU A 7 -1.67 -8.67 26.58
CA LEU A 7 -0.79 -8.53 25.41
C LEU A 7 0.66 -8.17 25.79
N ALA A 8 0.97 -8.04 27.08
CA ALA A 8 2.33 -7.78 27.54
C ALA A 8 3.28 -8.92 27.12
N GLY A 9 4.40 -8.58 26.49
CA GLY A 9 5.36 -9.55 25.97
C GLY A 9 4.96 -10.23 24.65
N ALA A 10 3.73 -10.01 24.16
CA ALA A 10 3.31 -10.51 22.85
C ALA A 10 4.08 -9.82 21.72
N THR A 11 4.25 -10.51 20.59
CA THR A 11 4.69 -9.90 19.32
C THR A 11 3.49 -9.76 18.42
N ILE A 12 3.13 -8.54 18.07
CA ILE A 12 1.98 -8.20 17.23
C ILE A 12 2.51 -7.76 15.86
N VAL A 13 2.11 -8.49 14.83
CA VAL A 13 2.54 -8.24 13.45
C VAL A 13 1.36 -7.62 12.68
N PHE A 14 1.60 -6.46 12.09
CA PHE A 14 0.61 -5.75 11.26
C PHE A 14 0.99 -5.83 9.79
N ASP A 15 0.00 -5.91 8.91
CA ASP A 15 0.21 -5.44 7.54
C ASP A 15 0.28 -3.90 7.52
N LEU A 16 0.71 -3.31 6.40
CA LEU A 16 0.85 -1.88 6.22
C LEU A 16 -0.32 -1.30 5.41
N ASP A 17 -0.33 -1.58 4.10
CA ASP A 17 -1.28 -1.03 3.14
C ASP A 17 -2.71 -1.53 3.42
N GLY A 18 -3.64 -0.63 3.73
CA GLY A 18 -5.02 -1.00 4.05
C GLY A 18 -5.23 -1.50 5.49
N THR A 19 -4.19 -1.52 6.31
CA THR A 19 -4.26 -1.88 7.75
C THR A 19 -3.82 -0.72 8.64
N LEU A 20 -2.57 -0.28 8.51
CA LEU A 20 -2.04 0.85 9.29
C LEU A 20 -2.18 2.18 8.56
N VAL A 21 -2.05 2.15 7.23
CA VAL A 21 -2.11 3.35 6.38
C VAL A 21 -3.09 3.15 5.22
N ASP A 22 -3.80 4.22 4.88
CA ASP A 22 -4.56 4.30 3.63
C ASP A 22 -3.62 4.77 2.53
N SER A 23 -3.01 3.82 1.82
CA SER A 23 -2.11 4.07 0.69
C SER A 23 -2.80 3.95 -0.68
N ALA A 24 -4.12 3.74 -0.68
CA ALA A 24 -4.88 3.57 -1.92
C ALA A 24 -4.79 4.77 -2.86
N PRO A 25 -4.86 6.04 -2.38
CA PRO A 25 -4.74 7.20 -3.25
C PRO A 25 -3.43 7.22 -4.05
N ASP A 26 -2.28 7.03 -3.39
CA ASP A 26 -0.97 7.11 -4.08
C ASP A 26 -0.73 5.89 -5.01
N LEU A 27 -1.15 4.69 -4.59
CA LEU A 27 -1.00 3.47 -5.39
C LEU A 27 -1.84 3.51 -6.66
N ILE A 28 -3.11 3.91 -6.53
CA ILE A 28 -4.04 4.00 -7.65
C ILE A 28 -3.74 5.21 -8.51
N GLY A 29 -3.32 6.32 -7.91
CA GLY A 29 -2.80 7.49 -8.61
C GLY A 29 -1.62 7.11 -9.51
N THR A 30 -0.65 6.35 -8.99
CA THR A 30 0.49 5.87 -9.78
C THR A 30 0.05 4.88 -10.87
N LEU A 31 -0.87 3.96 -10.58
CA LEU A 31 -1.45 3.08 -11.62
C LEU A 31 -2.09 3.91 -12.75
N ASN A 32 -2.85 4.95 -12.40
CA ASN A 32 -3.52 5.82 -13.36
C ASN A 32 -2.54 6.63 -14.20
N VAL A 33 -1.41 7.06 -13.65
CA VAL A 33 -0.32 7.66 -14.43
C VAL A 33 0.16 6.67 -15.50
N ILE A 34 0.44 5.42 -15.13
CA ILE A 34 0.90 4.41 -16.09
C ILE A 34 -0.18 4.09 -17.14
N LEU A 35 -1.46 4.01 -16.76
CA LEU A 35 -2.56 3.79 -17.71
C LEU A 35 -2.65 4.94 -18.72
N GLN A 36 -2.55 6.19 -18.27
CA GLN A 36 -2.62 7.37 -19.13
C GLN A 36 -1.43 7.45 -20.10
N GLU A 37 -0.23 7.10 -19.66
CA GLU A 37 0.96 7.03 -20.51
C GLU A 37 0.82 5.98 -21.63
N GLU A 38 0.02 4.94 -21.39
CA GLU A 38 -0.33 3.89 -22.37
C GLU A 38 -1.58 4.24 -23.20
N GLY A 39 -2.12 5.46 -23.04
CA GLY A 39 -3.32 5.92 -23.77
C GLY A 39 -4.63 5.30 -23.29
N ILE A 40 -4.64 4.72 -22.08
CA ILE A 40 -5.80 4.05 -21.48
C ILE A 40 -6.46 4.99 -20.46
N ALA A 41 -7.80 4.91 -20.35
CA ALA A 41 -8.55 5.70 -19.37
C ALA A 41 -8.14 5.35 -17.93
N PRO A 42 -8.10 6.33 -17.01
CA PRO A 42 -7.82 6.07 -15.60
C PRO A 42 -8.97 5.31 -14.94
N LEU A 43 -8.66 4.54 -13.91
CA LEU A 43 -9.64 3.89 -13.05
C LEU A 43 -10.07 4.81 -11.89
N PRO A 44 -11.37 4.84 -11.55
CA PRO A 44 -11.83 5.46 -10.32
C PRO A 44 -11.20 4.80 -9.08
N LEU A 45 -10.96 5.59 -8.03
CA LEU A 45 -10.34 5.12 -6.79
C LEU A 45 -11.12 3.95 -6.17
N ASP A 46 -12.44 4.08 -6.09
CA ASP A 46 -13.29 3.08 -5.44
C ASP A 46 -13.33 1.75 -6.20
N GLU A 47 -13.20 1.79 -7.54
CA GLU A 47 -13.17 0.59 -8.38
C GLU A 47 -11.82 -0.13 -8.31
N ALA A 48 -10.72 0.61 -8.18
CA ALA A 48 -9.37 0.04 -8.10
C ALA A 48 -8.94 -0.34 -6.68
N ARG A 49 -9.59 0.21 -5.63
CA ARG A 49 -9.27 -0.07 -4.21
C ARG A 49 -9.27 -1.57 -3.85
N PRO A 50 -10.21 -2.41 -4.34
CA PRO A 50 -10.18 -3.85 -4.12
C PRO A 50 -8.97 -4.60 -4.71
N PHE A 51 -8.18 -3.95 -5.57
CA PHE A 51 -7.00 -4.57 -6.18
C PHE A 51 -5.76 -4.55 -5.27
N ILE A 52 -5.79 -3.75 -4.20
CA ILE A 52 -4.68 -3.55 -3.26
C ILE A 52 -4.51 -4.80 -2.35
N GLY A 53 -3.32 -4.96 -1.77
CA GLY A 53 -2.98 -6.02 -0.80
C GLY A 53 -2.21 -7.21 -1.37
N HIS A 54 -2.20 -7.39 -2.70
CA HIS A 54 -1.54 -8.52 -3.37
C HIS A 54 -0.21 -8.14 -4.06
N GLY A 55 0.34 -6.98 -3.70
CA GLY A 55 1.54 -6.40 -4.29
C GLY A 55 1.28 -5.56 -5.54
N ALA A 56 2.20 -4.64 -5.84
CA ALA A 56 2.03 -3.65 -6.90
C ALA A 56 1.93 -4.27 -8.31
N ARG A 57 2.61 -5.40 -8.58
CA ARG A 57 2.49 -6.10 -9.87
C ARG A 57 1.06 -6.63 -10.10
N ARG A 58 0.45 -7.23 -9.08
CA ARG A 58 -0.94 -7.70 -9.15
C ARG A 58 -1.93 -6.55 -9.29
N LEU A 59 -1.67 -5.41 -8.64
CA LEU A 59 -2.44 -4.18 -8.83
C LEU A 59 -2.41 -3.74 -10.31
N MET A 60 -1.23 -3.72 -10.94
CA MET A 60 -1.10 -3.37 -12.36
C MET A 60 -1.82 -4.37 -13.26
N GLU A 61 -1.60 -5.68 -13.10
CA GLU A 61 -2.29 -6.72 -13.87
C GLU A 61 -3.82 -6.55 -13.83
N ARG A 62 -4.38 -6.35 -12.64
CA ARG A 62 -5.83 -6.15 -12.44
C ARG A 62 -6.32 -4.82 -13.02
N GLY A 63 -5.57 -3.74 -12.83
CA GLY A 63 -5.94 -2.42 -13.33
C GLY A 63 -6.03 -2.37 -14.85
N PHE A 64 -5.00 -2.88 -15.52
CA PHE A 64 -4.98 -3.01 -16.97
C PHE A 64 -6.10 -3.92 -17.49
N ALA A 65 -6.33 -5.06 -16.86
CA ALA A 65 -7.42 -5.97 -17.24
C ALA A 65 -8.81 -5.36 -17.03
N ALA A 66 -9.01 -4.58 -15.95
CA ALA A 66 -10.28 -3.91 -15.65
C ALA A 66 -10.66 -2.87 -16.72
N GLN A 67 -9.67 -2.23 -17.35
CA GLN A 67 -9.86 -1.34 -18.49
C GLN A 67 -9.98 -2.07 -19.83
N GLY A 68 -9.97 -3.41 -19.86
CA GLY A 68 -10.03 -4.20 -21.09
C GLY A 68 -8.71 -4.28 -21.85
N HIS A 69 -7.59 -3.94 -21.22
CA HIS A 69 -6.25 -3.90 -21.83
C HIS A 69 -5.25 -4.80 -21.07
N PRO A 70 -5.48 -6.13 -20.96
CA PRO A 70 -4.55 -7.00 -20.27
C PRO A 70 -3.14 -6.91 -20.88
N VAL A 71 -2.13 -6.75 -20.02
CA VAL A 71 -0.74 -6.54 -20.44
C VAL A 71 -0.06 -7.88 -20.72
N PRO A 72 0.59 -8.06 -21.88
CA PRO A 72 1.42 -9.23 -22.16
C PRO A 72 2.57 -9.37 -21.16
N THR A 73 2.89 -10.61 -20.77
CA THR A 73 3.89 -10.93 -19.74
C THR A 73 5.25 -10.26 -20.01
N GLU A 74 5.66 -10.14 -21.27
CA GLU A 74 6.91 -9.53 -21.70
C GLU A 74 6.97 -8.00 -21.51
N ARG A 75 5.82 -7.32 -21.48
CA ARG A 75 5.75 -5.86 -21.29
C ARG A 75 5.66 -5.47 -19.82
N MET A 76 5.14 -6.36 -18.97
CA MET A 76 4.92 -6.08 -17.55
C MET A 76 6.18 -5.65 -16.79
N PRO A 77 7.39 -6.22 -17.00
CA PRO A 77 8.60 -5.75 -16.32
C PRO A 77 8.89 -4.26 -16.55
N ALA A 78 8.87 -3.79 -17.79
CA ALA A 78 9.17 -2.39 -18.11
C ALA A 78 8.13 -1.41 -17.54
N LEU A 79 6.84 -1.78 -17.58
CA LEU A 79 5.78 -0.99 -16.97
C LEU A 79 5.90 -0.97 -15.44
N PHE A 80 6.26 -2.10 -14.83
CA PHE A 80 6.46 -2.21 -13.39
C PHE A 80 7.64 -1.36 -12.92
N ASP A 81 8.73 -1.29 -13.68
CA ASP A 81 9.87 -0.43 -13.36
C ASP A 81 9.47 1.06 -13.38
N ARG A 82 8.66 1.48 -14.36
CA ARG A 82 8.09 2.85 -14.41
C ARG A 82 7.18 3.13 -13.23
N PHE A 83 6.30 2.18 -12.91
CA PHE A 83 5.43 2.27 -11.73
C PHE A 83 6.25 2.47 -10.46
N LEU A 84 7.29 1.67 -10.25
CA LEU A 84 8.16 1.77 -9.07
C LEU A 84 8.89 3.11 -9.03
N ALA A 85 9.41 3.59 -10.17
CA ALA A 85 10.11 4.87 -10.24
C ALA A 85 9.20 6.04 -9.84
N HIS A 86 7.96 6.07 -10.37
CA HIS A 86 6.97 7.09 -10.02
C HIS A 86 6.53 6.93 -8.55
N TYR A 87 6.12 5.73 -8.15
CA TYR A 87 5.61 5.49 -6.79
C TYR A 87 6.67 5.80 -5.73
N ASN A 88 7.94 5.53 -5.97
CA ASN A 88 9.00 5.84 -5.00
C ASN A 88 9.08 7.35 -4.69
N GLN A 89 8.75 8.22 -5.65
CA GLN A 89 8.74 9.67 -5.48
C GLN A 89 7.45 10.18 -4.81
N HIS A 90 6.34 9.46 -5.00
CA HIS A 90 4.99 9.89 -4.64
C HIS A 90 4.29 9.00 -3.59
N SER A 91 5.00 8.03 -3.01
CA SER A 91 4.43 6.97 -2.14
C SER A 91 3.77 7.45 -0.85
N ALA A 92 3.93 8.73 -0.50
CA ALA A 92 3.39 9.28 0.72
C ALA A 92 2.78 10.69 0.55
N ASP A 93 2.44 11.06 -0.68
CA ASP A 93 1.85 12.38 -0.95
C ASP A 93 0.45 12.46 -0.33
N GLU A 94 -0.37 11.45 -0.57
CA GLU A 94 -1.72 11.33 -0.02
C GLU A 94 -1.86 10.19 1.00
N THR A 95 -0.89 9.28 1.11
CA THR A 95 -0.93 8.19 2.10
C THR A 95 -0.94 8.75 3.52
N ARG A 96 -1.90 8.30 4.34
CA ARG A 96 -2.04 8.70 5.76
C ARG A 96 -2.32 7.49 6.64
N PRO A 97 -1.91 7.50 7.93
CA PRO A 97 -2.37 6.50 8.89
C PRO A 97 -3.91 6.50 8.99
N PHE A 98 -4.50 5.32 9.17
CA PHE A 98 -5.93 5.25 9.47
C PHE A 98 -6.23 5.91 10.83
N PRO A 99 -7.44 6.48 11.01
CA PRO A 99 -7.86 7.02 12.29
C PRO A 99 -7.66 6.01 13.42
N GLY A 100 -6.93 6.42 14.47
CA GLY A 100 -6.64 5.58 15.63
C GLY A 100 -5.46 4.60 15.48
N ALA A 101 -4.90 4.41 14.28
CA ALA A 101 -3.78 3.46 14.07
C ALA A 101 -2.55 3.84 14.93
N VAL A 102 -2.14 5.10 14.89
CA VAL A 102 -0.99 5.59 15.67
C VAL A 102 -1.24 5.48 17.18
N ALA A 103 -2.45 5.81 17.64
CA ALA A 103 -2.82 5.68 19.04
C ALA A 103 -2.79 4.22 19.51
N CYS A 104 -3.36 3.30 18.73
CA CYS A 104 -3.34 1.86 18.98
C CYS A 104 -1.90 1.32 19.09
N LEU A 105 -1.03 1.64 18.13
CA LEU A 105 0.37 1.23 18.18
C LEU A 105 1.09 1.79 19.43
N THR A 106 0.80 3.04 19.80
CA THR A 106 1.37 3.68 21.00
C THR A 106 0.93 2.95 22.28
N GLU A 107 -0.35 2.65 22.41
CA GLU A 107 -0.91 1.94 23.57
C GLU A 107 -0.39 0.51 23.70
N LEU A 108 -0.35 -0.25 22.60
CA LEU A 108 0.19 -1.62 22.60
C LEU A 108 1.66 -1.65 22.98
N LYS A 109 2.45 -0.71 22.47
CA LYS A 109 3.87 -0.59 22.83
C LYS A 109 4.03 -0.22 24.31
N ALA A 110 3.23 0.72 24.82
CA ALA A 110 3.24 1.11 26.22
C ALA A 110 2.82 -0.04 27.16
N ALA A 111 1.93 -0.93 26.70
CA ALA A 111 1.52 -2.14 27.41
C ALA A 111 2.58 -3.27 27.39
N GLY A 112 3.73 -3.06 26.73
CA GLY A 112 4.84 -4.02 26.72
C GLY A 112 4.81 -5.01 25.56
N SER A 113 3.99 -4.80 24.54
CA SER A 113 4.03 -5.59 23.31
C SER A 113 5.21 -5.19 22.40
N ARG A 114 5.75 -6.14 21.65
CA ARG A 114 6.65 -5.90 20.51
C ARG A 114 5.82 -5.75 19.25
N LEU A 115 6.11 -4.75 18.43
CA LEU A 115 5.36 -4.49 17.20
C LEU A 115 6.26 -4.76 15.99
N ALA A 116 5.71 -5.39 14.96
CA ALA A 116 6.37 -5.64 13.70
C ALA A 116 5.42 -5.38 12.52
N ILE A 117 6.00 -5.13 11.34
CA ILE A 117 5.26 -5.00 10.09
C ILE A 117 5.64 -6.17 9.18
N CYS A 118 4.65 -6.84 8.60
CA CYS A 118 4.81 -7.86 7.57
C CYS A 118 3.89 -7.50 6.41
N THR A 119 4.46 -7.06 5.28
CA THR A 119 3.69 -6.52 4.16
C THR A 119 4.26 -6.99 2.82
N ASN A 120 3.42 -7.04 1.79
CA ASN A 120 3.82 -7.29 0.40
C ASN A 120 4.52 -6.07 -0.24
N LYS A 121 4.50 -4.92 0.43
CA LYS A 121 5.21 -3.74 -0.01
C LYS A 121 6.71 -3.93 0.12
N LEU A 122 7.46 -3.58 -0.92
CA LEU A 122 8.92 -3.65 -0.90
C LEU A 122 9.46 -2.74 0.23
N THR A 123 10.41 -3.24 1.01
CA THR A 123 10.91 -2.55 2.21
C THR A 123 11.30 -1.09 1.97
N HIS A 124 12.00 -0.81 0.85
CA HIS A 124 12.43 0.55 0.52
C HIS A 124 11.26 1.50 0.21
N LEU A 125 10.09 1.00 -0.20
CA LEU A 125 8.88 1.79 -0.40
C LEU A 125 8.07 1.96 0.89
N SER A 126 8.27 1.08 1.87
CA SER A 126 7.62 1.17 3.18
C SER A 126 8.28 2.21 4.08
N LEU A 127 9.61 2.34 4.02
CA LEU A 127 10.36 3.22 4.92
C LEU A 127 9.96 4.70 4.84
N PRO A 128 9.80 5.33 3.66
CA PRO A 128 9.39 6.73 3.57
C PRO A 128 8.01 7.00 4.19
N ILE A 129 7.08 6.04 4.09
CA ILE A 129 5.74 6.13 4.70
C ILE A 129 5.85 6.06 6.23
N LEU A 130 6.70 5.18 6.76
CA LEU A 130 6.87 4.97 8.19
C LEU A 130 7.69 6.07 8.90
N GLN A 131 8.37 6.92 8.13
CA GLN A 131 9.24 7.99 8.64
C GLN A 131 8.60 9.39 8.56
N LYS A 132 7.40 9.50 7.97
CA LYS A 132 6.59 10.73 7.95
C LYS A 132 5.77 10.85 9.23
#